data_AF-A0A1F6RCY2-F1
#
_entry.id   AF-A0A1F6RCY2-F1
#
_cell.length_a   1.000
_cell.length_b   1.000
_cell.length_c   1.000
_cell.angle_alpha   90.00
_cell.angle_beta   90.00
_cell.angle_gamma   90.00
#
_symmetry.space_group_name_H-M   'P 1'
#
loop_
_entity.id
_entity.type
_entity.pdbx_description
1 polymer ?
#
loop_
_entity_poly.entity_id
_entity_poly.type
_entity_poly.pdbx_seq_one_letter_code
_entity_poly.pdbx_strand_id
1 'polypeptide(L)'
;MVMRTSFRLIGLTALGAALFAQQARTEEKKVNGTKAVAASTDTVVINESPVSNEPRKVVLTPEGEKYIQRMRDIYKKTLKSEDGGLIDESTFITPQLKTRLFQFAAEHKRNKKQDQLKILRLNPAENGYHIAFDVKVNGRSERWYVSQEPYYKDQFPKDVLLGNTNLAFWKGREDGGVDKQTQTFILYRELFKNGKLNTELLLERLEGATANRESEKKDEAGIKSFNLSKDRKIGYIGLTDYRWQKDPIIRANYDDVKYFPEVMSHLGYQMVVANNGEPIVVTRPDTPKRILIREIEKLKEEGIRDFFIDIASHGDEAATLFYDNVTNCPCNNLFPRDLTEIFEKFPDCTVTMKSIACGGGGVSDEISSFKESSGIENRGTVFLQSKIFGRTQEGRLSEKSATSDIPKPHSTYYNVFFINHLLSGKSYGEAHILADEASKKLVPSDPEVWRTSPKGGIKTSQLFPKKNSLPEQIIFA
;
A
#
# COMPACT_ATOMS: atom_id res chain seq x y z
N MET A 1 24.82 -60.19 -25.21
CA MET A 1 23.57 -60.96 -25.10
C MET A 1 22.42 -60.05 -25.52
N VAL A 2 21.98 -60.24 -26.78
CA VAL A 2 20.65 -60.02 -27.36
C VAL A 2 19.88 -58.70 -27.07
N MET A 3 19.85 -57.83 -28.11
CA MET A 3 18.69 -57.14 -28.73
C MET A 3 17.75 -56.25 -27.86
N ARG A 4 17.13 -55.15 -28.31
CA ARG A 4 16.82 -54.59 -29.63
C ARG A 4 16.19 -53.18 -29.47
N THR A 5 16.42 -52.31 -30.47
CA THR A 5 15.54 -51.25 -31.05
C THR A 5 15.05 -50.06 -30.20
N SER A 6 14.81 -48.82 -30.69
CA SER A 6 15.21 -47.93 -31.80
C SER A 6 14.11 -46.85 -31.95
N PHE A 7 14.48 -45.63 -32.40
CA PHE A 7 13.67 -44.49 -32.96
C PHE A 7 12.98 -43.52 -31.96
N ARG A 8 12.93 -42.18 -32.13
CA ARG A 8 13.37 -41.14 -33.12
C ARG A 8 13.21 -39.77 -32.39
N LEU A 9 14.22 -38.90 -32.29
CA LEU A 9 14.49 -37.67 -33.06
C LEU A 9 13.31 -36.82 -33.61
N ILE A 10 13.48 -35.48 -33.51
CA ILE A 10 12.76 -34.30 -34.10
C ILE A 10 11.64 -33.76 -33.17
N GLY A 11 11.46 -32.48 -32.84
CA GLY A 11 12.02 -31.19 -33.26
C GLY A 11 10.93 -30.11 -33.12
N LEU A 12 11.32 -28.88 -32.76
CA LEU A 12 10.68 -27.58 -33.03
C LEU A 12 9.31 -27.18 -32.41
N THR A 13 9.37 -26.06 -31.67
CA THR A 13 8.55 -24.82 -31.74
C THR A 13 7.02 -24.84 -31.73
N ALA A 14 6.49 -23.89 -30.96
CA ALA A 14 5.21 -23.20 -31.11
C ALA A 14 3.94 -24.01 -30.79
N LEU A 15 3.46 -23.89 -29.54
CA LEU A 15 2.03 -24.01 -29.24
C LEU A 15 1.72 -23.36 -27.89
N GLY A 16 1.10 -22.18 -27.96
CA GLY A 16 0.57 -21.42 -26.82
C GLY A 16 -0.07 -20.10 -27.23
N ALA A 17 -0.43 -19.95 -28.50
CA ALA A 17 -1.13 -18.79 -29.06
C ALA A 17 -2.17 -19.30 -30.06
N ALA A 18 -3.22 -19.99 -29.56
CA ALA A 18 -4.39 -20.36 -30.35
C ALA A 18 -5.50 -20.90 -29.43
N LEU A 19 -6.23 -20.00 -28.75
CA LEU A 19 -7.58 -20.26 -28.24
C LEU A 19 -8.12 -18.95 -27.66
N PHE A 20 -8.57 -18.05 -28.55
CA PHE A 20 -9.70 -17.11 -28.38
C PHE A 20 -9.81 -16.28 -29.66
N ALA A 21 -9.94 -16.97 -30.79
CA ALA A 21 -10.25 -16.38 -32.08
C ALA A 21 -11.13 -17.36 -32.87
N GLN A 22 -12.36 -17.60 -32.41
CA GLN A 22 -13.41 -18.21 -33.22
C GLN A 22 -14.77 -18.11 -32.52
N GLN A 23 -15.39 -16.93 -32.60
CA GLN A 23 -16.85 -16.84 -32.61
C GLN A 23 -17.28 -15.55 -33.31
N ALA A 24 -16.99 -15.47 -34.61
CA ALA A 24 -17.66 -14.56 -35.52
C ALA A 24 -17.55 -15.10 -36.95
N ARG A 25 -18.68 -15.04 -37.66
CA ARG A 25 -19.05 -15.57 -38.99
C ARG A 25 -19.90 -16.84 -38.85
N THR A 26 -21.16 -16.85 -39.27
CA THR A 26 -21.77 -16.20 -40.45
C THR A 26 -23.28 -16.20 -40.28
N GLU A 27 -23.96 -15.13 -40.70
CA GLU A 27 -25.12 -15.20 -41.63
C GLU A 27 -25.61 -13.79 -41.97
N GLU A 28 -25.34 -13.36 -43.21
CA GLU A 28 -26.06 -12.28 -43.87
C GLU A 28 -27.36 -12.84 -44.46
N LYS A 29 -28.51 -12.28 -44.07
CA LYS A 29 -29.72 -12.25 -44.92
C LYS A 29 -30.47 -10.94 -44.73
N LYS A 30 -30.62 -10.23 -45.84
CA LYS A 30 -31.35 -8.96 -46.04
C LYS A 30 -32.80 -9.04 -45.58
N VAL A 31 -33.29 -8.01 -44.87
CA VAL A 31 -34.63 -7.41 -45.04
C VAL A 31 -34.57 -5.90 -44.74
N ASN A 32 -35.27 -5.12 -45.58
CA ASN A 32 -35.40 -3.66 -45.64
C ASN A 32 -35.96 -2.99 -44.37
N GLY A 33 -35.62 -1.71 -44.16
CA GLY A 33 -36.50 -0.75 -43.45
C GLY A 33 -35.81 0.27 -42.54
N THR A 34 -35.47 1.44 -43.10
CA THR A 34 -35.52 2.78 -42.49
C THR A 34 -35.60 2.93 -40.95
N LYS A 35 -34.55 3.47 -40.32
CA LYS A 35 -34.51 4.83 -39.73
C LYS A 35 -33.14 5.12 -39.11
N ALA A 36 -32.53 6.21 -39.56
CA ALA A 36 -31.34 6.79 -38.97
C ALA A 36 -31.64 7.34 -37.57
N VAL A 37 -30.78 7.02 -36.59
CA VAL A 37 -30.57 7.83 -35.39
C VAL A 37 -29.07 7.96 -35.23
N ALA A 38 -28.60 9.20 -35.33
CA ALA A 38 -27.21 9.58 -35.25
C ALA A 38 -26.62 9.19 -33.87
N ALA A 39 -25.56 8.39 -33.88
CA ALA A 39 -24.67 8.27 -32.74
C ALA A 39 -23.57 9.32 -32.91
N SER A 40 -23.57 10.35 -32.07
CA SER A 40 -22.50 11.34 -32.00
C SER A 40 -21.22 10.65 -31.53
N THR A 41 -20.21 10.64 -32.39
CA THR A 41 -18.83 10.39 -31.99
C THR A 41 -18.30 11.66 -31.33
N ASP A 42 -18.46 11.78 -30.02
CA ASP A 42 -17.68 12.74 -29.23
C ASP A 42 -16.26 12.20 -29.10
N THR A 43 -15.49 12.40 -30.16
CA THR A 43 -14.04 12.30 -30.14
C THR A 43 -13.54 13.41 -29.22
N VAL A 44 -13.15 13.07 -27.99
CA VAL A 44 -12.43 13.99 -27.11
C VAL A 44 -11.09 14.29 -27.77
N VAL A 45 -11.01 15.42 -28.46
CA VAL A 45 -9.76 16.02 -28.90
C VAL A 45 -9.01 16.45 -27.65
N ILE A 46 -7.93 15.74 -27.32
CA ILE A 46 -6.95 16.19 -26.34
C ILE A 46 -6.26 17.39 -26.98
N ASN A 47 -6.65 18.60 -26.57
CA ASN A 47 -5.95 19.82 -26.97
C ASN A 47 -4.54 19.77 -26.38
N GLU A 48 -3.56 19.39 -27.20
CA GLU A 48 -2.14 19.63 -26.94
C GLU A 48 -1.88 21.14 -27.01
N SER A 49 -2.09 21.82 -25.89
CA SER A 49 -1.48 23.14 -25.69
C SER A 49 0.03 22.96 -25.61
N PRO A 50 0.86 23.91 -26.08
CA PRO A 50 2.30 23.82 -25.96
C PRO A 50 2.68 23.92 -24.47
N VAL A 51 2.87 22.77 -23.86
CA VAL A 51 3.29 22.63 -22.47
C VAL A 51 4.76 23.05 -22.40
N SER A 52 5.05 24.20 -21.78
CA SER A 52 6.43 24.55 -21.46
C SER A 52 7.01 23.44 -20.59
N ASN A 53 8.10 22.80 -21.00
CA ASN A 53 8.77 21.79 -20.19
C ASN A 53 9.56 22.41 -19.02
N GLU A 54 9.42 23.69 -18.71
CA GLU A 54 10.16 24.35 -17.64
C GLU A 54 9.56 24.02 -16.25
N PRO A 55 10.37 23.56 -15.30
CA PRO A 55 10.01 23.44 -13.89
C PRO A 55 9.44 24.73 -13.31
N ARG A 56 8.37 24.60 -12.52
CA ARG A 56 7.65 25.75 -11.96
C ARG A 56 7.76 25.79 -10.45
N LYS A 57 7.92 27.00 -9.91
CA LYS A 57 7.72 27.26 -8.50
C LYS A 57 6.25 27.01 -8.15
N VAL A 58 6.01 26.25 -7.09
CA VAL A 58 4.66 25.90 -6.66
C VAL A 58 4.03 27.05 -5.89
N VAL A 59 2.76 27.32 -6.18
CA VAL A 59 1.91 28.28 -5.48
C VAL A 59 0.63 27.54 -5.10
N LEU A 60 0.07 27.86 -3.93
CA LEU A 60 -1.20 27.29 -3.51
C LEU A 60 -2.32 27.78 -4.44
N THR A 61 -2.97 26.85 -5.13
CA THR A 61 -4.08 27.10 -6.04
C THR A 61 -5.42 27.01 -5.31
N PRO A 62 -6.53 27.55 -5.87
CA PRO A 62 -7.87 27.34 -5.32
C PRO A 62 -8.25 25.86 -5.19
N GLU A 63 -7.79 25.01 -6.10
CA GLU A 63 -7.99 23.56 -6.07
C GLU A 63 -7.19 22.91 -4.93
N GLY A 64 -5.94 23.33 -4.72
CA GLY A 64 -5.12 22.92 -3.58
C GLY A 64 -5.72 23.35 -2.24
N GLU A 65 -6.32 24.56 -2.15
CA GLU A 65 -7.05 25.00 -0.96
C GLU A 65 -8.26 24.12 -0.67
N LYS A 66 -9.04 23.77 -1.70
CA LYS A 66 -10.17 22.83 -1.57
C LYS A 66 -9.70 21.46 -1.08
N TYR A 67 -8.59 20.95 -1.62
CA TYR A 67 -7.98 19.70 -1.17
C TYR A 67 -7.60 19.77 0.32
N ILE A 68 -6.89 20.83 0.75
CA ILE A 68 -6.51 21.05 2.16
C ILE A 68 -7.75 21.08 3.07
N GLN A 69 -8.77 21.84 2.67
CA GLN A 69 -9.99 21.98 3.46
C GLN A 69 -10.75 20.65 3.57
N ARG A 70 -10.79 19.86 2.49
CA ARG A 70 -11.38 18.51 2.47
C ARG A 70 -10.66 17.59 3.46
N MET A 71 -9.33 17.56 3.46
CA MET A 71 -8.57 16.74 4.41
C MET A 71 -8.85 17.14 5.86
N ARG A 72 -8.92 18.45 6.14
CA ARG A 72 -9.28 18.96 7.48
C ARG A 72 -10.69 18.59 7.91
N ASP A 73 -11.65 18.66 7.00
CA ASP A 73 -13.04 18.30 7.27
C ASP A 73 -13.17 16.81 7.59
N ILE A 74 -12.61 15.93 6.75
CA ILE A 74 -12.62 14.48 6.96
C ILE A 74 -11.98 14.13 8.31
N TYR A 75 -10.80 14.69 8.63
CA TYR A 75 -10.14 14.46 9.91
C TYR A 75 -11.01 14.87 11.10
N LYS A 76 -11.57 16.07 11.09
CA LYS A 76 -12.43 16.56 12.18
C LYS A 76 -13.66 15.68 12.40
N LYS A 77 -14.32 15.29 11.31
CA LYS A 77 -15.49 14.40 11.36
C LYS A 77 -15.12 13.00 11.84
N THR A 78 -13.96 12.48 11.41
CA THR A 78 -13.42 11.20 11.88
C THR A 78 -13.23 11.17 13.39
N LEU A 79 -12.60 12.21 13.96
CA LEU A 79 -12.37 12.31 15.41
C LEU A 79 -13.65 12.34 16.25
N LYS A 80 -14.75 12.81 15.65
CA LYS A 80 -16.05 12.90 16.30
C LYS A 80 -17.00 11.75 15.94
N SER A 81 -16.55 10.83 15.09
CA SER A 81 -17.38 9.77 14.51
C SER A 81 -18.65 10.33 13.85
N GLU A 82 -18.53 11.48 13.17
CA GLU A 82 -19.61 12.16 12.44
C GLU A 82 -19.66 11.69 10.98
N ASP A 83 -20.79 11.94 10.30
CA ASP A 83 -20.93 11.67 8.87
C ASP A 83 -19.92 12.48 8.05
N GLY A 84 -19.34 11.84 7.04
CA GLY A 84 -18.24 12.37 6.26
C GLY A 84 -16.87 12.18 6.93
N GLY A 85 -16.79 11.45 8.04
CA GLY A 85 -15.55 10.96 8.65
C GLY A 85 -15.16 9.58 8.15
N LEU A 86 -13.93 9.14 8.41
CA LEU A 86 -13.45 7.81 8.07
C LEU A 86 -14.18 6.71 8.87
N ILE A 87 -14.50 5.60 8.22
CA ILE A 87 -15.15 4.43 8.83
C ILE A 87 -14.17 3.69 9.75
N ASP A 88 -14.62 3.26 10.94
CA ASP A 88 -13.85 2.33 11.78
C ASP A 88 -14.13 0.88 11.35
N GLU A 89 -13.12 0.21 10.77
CA GLU A 89 -13.20 -1.18 10.31
C GLU A 89 -12.37 -2.12 11.20
N SER A 90 -11.91 -1.65 12.35
CA SER A 90 -10.97 -2.40 13.19
C SER A 90 -11.58 -3.66 13.81
N THR A 91 -12.92 -3.73 13.90
CA THR A 91 -13.67 -4.90 14.38
C THR A 91 -14.42 -5.65 13.26
N PHE A 92 -14.20 -5.27 12.00
CA PHE A 92 -14.94 -5.82 10.86
C PHE A 92 -14.73 -7.33 10.73
N ILE A 93 -15.80 -8.08 10.47
CA ILE A 93 -15.72 -9.50 10.09
C ILE A 93 -16.95 -9.92 9.30
N THR A 94 -16.75 -10.59 8.17
CA THR A 94 -17.88 -11.12 7.38
C THR A 94 -18.60 -12.26 8.11
N PRO A 95 -19.92 -12.44 7.92
CA PRO A 95 -20.67 -13.56 8.51
C PRO A 95 -20.08 -14.94 8.16
N GLN A 96 -19.59 -15.11 6.93
CA GLN A 96 -18.98 -16.34 6.44
C GLN A 96 -17.71 -16.67 7.23
N LEU A 97 -16.79 -15.71 7.35
CA LEU A 97 -15.53 -15.91 8.07
C LEU A 97 -15.77 -16.11 9.57
N LYS A 98 -16.69 -15.34 10.15
CA LYS A 98 -17.12 -15.51 11.55
C LYS A 98 -17.63 -16.92 11.82
N THR A 99 -18.51 -17.44 10.96
CA THR A 99 -19.05 -18.80 11.07
C THR A 99 -17.94 -19.84 10.98
N ARG A 100 -17.00 -19.66 10.05
CA ARG A 100 -15.88 -20.59 9.86
C ARG A 100 -14.95 -20.63 11.07
N LEU A 101 -14.60 -19.48 11.63
CA LEU A 101 -13.78 -19.40 12.83
C LEU A 101 -14.50 -19.95 14.07
N PHE A 102 -15.83 -19.83 14.16
CA PHE A 102 -16.61 -20.50 15.21
C PHE A 102 -16.57 -22.02 15.11
N GLN A 103 -16.61 -22.59 13.90
CA GLN A 103 -16.43 -24.03 13.70
C GLN A 103 -15.05 -24.48 14.19
N PHE A 104 -13.99 -23.75 13.81
CA PHE A 104 -12.65 -24.03 14.29
C PHE A 104 -12.54 -23.97 15.82
N ALA A 105 -13.12 -22.95 16.46
CA ALA A 105 -13.11 -22.86 17.92
C ALA A 105 -13.78 -24.08 18.59
N ALA A 106 -14.87 -24.59 18.00
CA ALA A 106 -15.58 -25.76 18.51
C ALA A 106 -14.80 -27.07 18.31
N GLU A 107 -14.14 -27.24 17.15
CA GLU A 107 -13.28 -28.38 16.84
C GLU A 107 -12.04 -28.40 17.74
N HIS A 108 -11.40 -27.22 17.92
CA HIS A 108 -10.19 -27.06 18.72
C HIS A 108 -10.40 -27.41 20.20
N LYS A 109 -11.56 -27.05 20.76
CA LYS A 109 -11.95 -27.41 22.14
C LYS A 109 -11.97 -28.94 22.39
N ARG A 110 -12.16 -29.75 21.35
CA ARG A 110 -12.18 -31.23 21.46
C ARG A 110 -10.78 -31.84 21.52
N ASN A 111 -9.73 -31.11 21.11
CA ASN A 111 -8.34 -31.54 21.18
C ASN A 111 -7.70 -31.14 22.52
N LYS A 112 -7.69 -32.07 23.49
CA LYS A 112 -7.16 -31.88 24.86
C LYS A 112 -5.63 -31.67 24.98
N LYS A 113 -4.89 -31.51 23.88
CA LYS A 113 -3.41 -31.57 23.85
C LYS A 113 -2.69 -30.23 23.60
N GLN A 114 -3.34 -29.09 23.78
CA GLN A 114 -2.70 -27.79 23.46
C GLN A 114 -2.84 -26.77 24.60
N ASP A 115 -1.89 -26.81 25.53
CA ASP A 115 -1.77 -25.88 26.66
C ASP A 115 -1.27 -24.47 26.27
N GLN A 116 -1.01 -24.25 24.98
CA GLN A 116 -0.41 -23.02 24.45
C GLN A 116 -1.39 -22.13 23.67
N LEU A 117 -2.57 -22.64 23.27
CA LEU A 117 -3.51 -21.90 22.44
C LEU A 117 -4.96 -22.34 22.64
N LYS A 118 -5.84 -21.35 22.82
CA LYS A 118 -7.29 -21.51 22.86
C LYS A 118 -7.98 -20.48 21.97
N ILE A 119 -8.79 -20.94 21.03
CA ILE A 119 -9.67 -20.07 20.24
C ILE A 119 -10.98 -19.88 20.98
N LEU A 120 -11.40 -18.63 21.14
CA LEU A 120 -12.59 -18.21 21.86
C LEU A 120 -13.64 -17.66 20.90
N ARG A 121 -14.86 -18.16 21.06
CA ARG A 121 -16.07 -17.48 20.61
C ARG A 121 -16.52 -16.53 21.72
N LEU A 122 -16.63 -15.25 21.40
CA LEU A 122 -17.06 -14.20 22.33
C LEU A 122 -18.56 -13.96 22.14
N ASN A 123 -19.35 -14.35 23.13
CA ASN A 123 -20.79 -14.09 23.16
C ASN A 123 -21.23 -13.74 24.60
N PRO A 124 -21.51 -12.45 24.90
CA PRO A 124 -21.53 -11.30 23.99
C PRO A 124 -20.15 -10.94 23.43
N ALA A 125 -20.11 -10.05 22.42
CA ALA A 125 -18.86 -9.53 21.87
C ALA A 125 -18.07 -8.75 22.94
N GLU A 126 -16.75 -8.91 22.98
CA GLU A 126 -15.86 -8.11 23.85
C GLU A 126 -15.22 -7.01 22.98
N ASN A 127 -15.33 -5.74 23.38
CA ASN A 127 -14.76 -4.60 22.63
C ASN A 127 -15.16 -4.54 21.14
N GLY A 128 -16.35 -5.04 20.78
CA GLY A 128 -16.83 -5.15 19.40
C GLY A 128 -16.34 -6.39 18.63
N TYR A 129 -15.41 -7.16 19.20
CA TYR A 129 -14.87 -8.38 18.60
C TYR A 129 -15.68 -9.63 18.98
N HIS A 130 -15.81 -10.54 18.02
CA HIS A 130 -16.56 -11.78 18.19
C HIS A 130 -15.68 -13.01 18.44
N ILE A 131 -14.38 -12.90 18.16
CA ILE A 131 -13.41 -13.99 18.22
C ILE A 131 -12.13 -13.47 18.85
N ALA A 132 -11.54 -14.27 19.73
CA ALA A 132 -10.22 -14.03 20.28
C ALA A 132 -9.40 -15.33 20.37
N PHE A 133 -8.09 -15.18 20.46
CA PHE A 133 -7.12 -16.23 20.67
C PHE A 133 -6.45 -15.96 22.01
N ASP A 134 -6.60 -16.86 22.97
CA ASP A 134 -5.78 -16.86 24.18
C ASP A 134 -4.56 -17.74 23.90
N VAL A 135 -3.39 -17.12 23.83
CA VAL A 135 -2.11 -17.76 23.48
C VAL A 135 -1.10 -17.59 24.59
N LYS A 136 -0.15 -18.53 24.70
CA LYS A 136 1.07 -18.31 25.50
C LYS A 136 2.17 -17.78 24.60
N VAL A 137 2.48 -16.50 24.74
CA VAL A 137 3.55 -15.81 24.02
C VAL A 137 4.67 -15.54 25.02
N ASN A 138 5.89 -16.03 24.76
CA ASN A 138 7.02 -15.91 25.69
C ASN A 138 6.71 -16.31 27.15
N GLY A 139 5.90 -17.36 27.33
CA GLY A 139 5.50 -17.87 28.65
C GLY A 139 4.39 -17.08 29.36
N ARG A 140 3.90 -15.98 28.78
CA ARG A 140 2.78 -15.19 29.30
C ARG A 140 1.50 -15.48 28.53
N SER A 141 0.39 -15.60 29.24
CA SER A 141 -0.92 -15.71 28.60
C SER A 141 -1.36 -14.35 28.09
N GLU A 142 -1.58 -14.25 26.79
CA GLU A 142 -2.03 -13.05 26.10
C GLU A 142 -3.33 -13.33 25.35
N ARG A 143 -4.24 -12.35 25.35
CA ARG A 143 -5.45 -12.36 24.52
C ARG A 143 -5.20 -11.58 23.25
N TRP A 144 -5.61 -12.12 22.10
CA TRP A 144 -5.53 -11.47 20.80
C TRP A 144 -6.88 -11.50 20.10
N TYR A 145 -7.45 -10.33 19.84
CA TYR A 145 -8.73 -10.18 19.16
C TYR A 145 -8.57 -10.26 17.65
N VAL A 146 -9.55 -10.83 16.96
CA VAL A 146 -9.46 -11.08 15.51
C VAL A 146 -10.49 -10.28 14.76
N SER A 147 -10.03 -9.52 13.77
CA SER A 147 -10.87 -8.96 12.71
C SER A 147 -10.40 -9.43 11.34
N GLN A 148 -11.24 -9.15 10.36
CA GLN A 148 -10.95 -9.31 8.96
C GLN A 148 -10.38 -8.00 8.43
N GLU A 149 -9.30 -8.08 7.66
CA GLU A 149 -8.89 -6.94 6.86
C GLU A 149 -10.02 -6.59 5.87
N PRO A 150 -10.50 -5.35 5.85
CA PRO A 150 -11.52 -4.96 4.90
C PRO A 150 -10.95 -5.03 3.47
N TYR A 151 -11.42 -5.99 2.67
CA TYR A 151 -11.01 -6.16 1.26
C TYR A 151 -12.10 -5.71 0.30
N TYR A 152 -11.84 -4.70 -0.51
CA TYR A 152 -12.87 -4.16 -1.40
C TYR A 152 -13.29 -5.15 -2.51
N LYS A 153 -14.59 -5.19 -2.82
CA LYS A 153 -15.00 -4.79 -4.18
C LYS A 153 -15.61 -3.42 -4.22
N ASP A 154 -16.13 -2.96 -3.08
CA ASP A 154 -16.37 -1.59 -2.67
C ASP A 154 -17.12 -1.68 -1.31
N GLN A 155 -16.40 -2.18 -0.30
CA GLN A 155 -16.75 -2.13 1.13
C GLN A 155 -18.08 -2.80 1.55
N PHE A 156 -18.48 -3.81 0.75
CA PHE A 156 -19.18 -5.08 1.01
C PHE A 156 -20.72 -5.16 0.88
N PRO A 157 -21.22 -5.79 -0.21
CA PRO A 157 -22.38 -6.67 -0.06
C PRO A 157 -22.15 -8.04 -0.73
N LYS A 158 -21.67 -8.99 0.09
CA LYS A 158 -21.60 -10.45 -0.11
C LYS A 158 -20.57 -10.91 -1.17
N ASP A 159 -19.87 -12.00 -0.89
CA ASP A 159 -18.97 -12.73 -1.81
C ASP A 159 -17.45 -12.40 -1.80
N VAL A 160 -16.89 -11.94 -0.67
CA VAL A 160 -15.43 -12.01 -0.49
C VAL A 160 -14.99 -13.48 -0.38
N LEU A 161 -14.14 -13.93 -1.30
CA LEU A 161 -13.55 -15.26 -1.27
C LEU A 161 -12.64 -15.42 -0.04
N LEU A 162 -13.04 -16.31 0.89
CA LEU A 162 -12.34 -16.57 2.16
C LEU A 162 -10.83 -16.84 2.02
N GLY A 163 -10.40 -17.42 0.89
CA GLY A 163 -9.00 -17.86 0.69
C GLY A 163 -7.97 -16.72 0.54
N ASN A 164 -8.39 -15.53 0.12
CA ASN A 164 -7.49 -14.37 -0.07
C ASN A 164 -7.69 -13.29 0.99
N THR A 165 -8.34 -13.64 2.11
CA THR A 165 -8.62 -12.70 3.19
C THR A 165 -7.47 -12.66 4.19
N ASN A 166 -7.02 -11.47 4.57
CA ASN A 166 -6.14 -11.30 5.72
C ASN A 166 -6.95 -11.25 7.01
N LEU A 167 -6.48 -11.95 8.03
CA LEU A 167 -6.96 -11.82 9.40
C LEU A 167 -6.04 -10.87 10.14
N ALA A 168 -6.59 -9.81 10.71
CA ALA A 168 -5.88 -8.90 11.60
C ALA A 168 -6.03 -9.34 13.04
N PHE A 169 -4.92 -9.35 13.77
CA PHE A 169 -4.81 -9.73 15.17
C PHE A 169 -4.42 -8.52 16.00
N TRP A 170 -5.19 -8.23 17.04
CA TRP A 170 -5.02 -7.08 17.91
C TRP A 170 -4.74 -7.53 19.33
N LYS A 171 -3.64 -7.08 19.93
CA LYS A 171 -3.29 -7.48 21.29
C LYS A 171 -4.31 -6.94 22.29
N GLY A 172 -4.70 -7.76 23.26
CA GLY A 172 -5.51 -7.34 24.40
C GLY A 172 -4.65 -6.66 25.45
N ARG A 173 -5.20 -5.64 26.10
CA ARG A 173 -4.56 -4.95 27.24
C ARG A 173 -4.88 -5.68 28.55
N GLU A 174 -4.02 -5.48 29.54
CA GLU A 174 -4.21 -6.02 30.89
C GLU A 174 -5.48 -5.49 31.57
N ASP A 175 -5.93 -4.29 31.20
CA ASP A 175 -7.17 -3.68 31.70
C ASP A 175 -8.46 -4.19 31.02
N GLY A 176 -8.34 -5.19 30.13
CA GLY A 176 -9.46 -5.75 29.37
C GLY A 176 -9.77 -5.03 28.05
N GLY A 177 -9.10 -3.92 27.75
CA GLY A 177 -9.22 -3.22 26.47
C GLY A 177 -8.43 -3.87 25.32
N VAL A 178 -8.36 -3.16 24.19
CA VAL A 178 -7.59 -3.58 23.00
C VAL A 178 -6.44 -2.61 22.77
N ASP A 179 -5.23 -3.13 22.63
CA ASP A 179 -4.06 -2.37 22.19
C ASP A 179 -4.07 -2.27 20.68
N LYS A 180 -4.67 -1.18 20.18
CA LYS A 180 -4.74 -0.88 18.75
C LYS A 180 -3.38 -0.52 18.12
N GLN A 181 -2.31 -0.46 18.90
CA GLN A 181 -0.97 -0.18 18.40
C GLN A 181 -0.14 -1.44 18.19
N THR A 182 -0.52 -2.55 18.83
CA THR A 182 0.16 -3.84 18.67
C THR A 182 -0.72 -4.78 17.85
N GLN A 183 -0.42 -4.85 16.56
CA GLN A 183 -1.17 -5.68 15.61
C GLN A 183 -0.29 -6.42 14.61
N THR A 184 -0.83 -7.50 14.06
CA THR A 184 -0.26 -8.23 12.92
C THR A 184 -1.38 -8.72 12.02
N PHE A 185 -1.03 -9.20 10.84
CA PHE A 185 -1.98 -9.81 9.92
C PHE A 185 -1.40 -11.11 9.37
N ILE A 186 -2.30 -12.03 9.07
CA ILE A 186 -1.95 -13.35 8.52
C ILE A 186 -2.97 -13.69 7.45
N LEU A 187 -2.50 -14.08 6.27
CA LEU A 187 -3.38 -14.60 5.22
C LEU A 187 -4.12 -15.83 5.74
N TYR A 188 -5.45 -15.84 5.60
CA TYR A 188 -6.30 -16.92 6.10
C TYR A 188 -5.83 -18.30 5.61
N ARG A 189 -5.44 -18.42 4.35
CA ARG A 189 -4.94 -19.68 3.77
C ARG A 189 -3.61 -20.16 4.37
N GLU A 190 -2.78 -19.25 4.86
CA GLU A 190 -1.50 -19.59 5.50
C GLU A 190 -1.73 -19.99 6.96
N LEU A 191 -2.62 -19.29 7.64
CA LEU A 191 -3.04 -19.62 8.98
C LEU A 191 -3.80 -20.96 9.03
N PHE A 192 -4.63 -21.25 8.03
CA PHE A 192 -5.44 -22.47 7.96
C PHE A 192 -5.05 -23.39 6.79
N LYS A 193 -3.78 -23.78 6.75
CA LYS A 193 -3.24 -24.67 5.71
C LYS A 193 -3.86 -26.07 5.78
N ASN A 194 -4.45 -26.53 4.67
CA ASN A 194 -5.14 -27.83 4.58
C ASN A 194 -6.21 -28.04 5.66
N GLY A 195 -6.91 -26.97 6.04
CA GLY A 195 -7.95 -27.02 7.07
C GLY A 195 -7.43 -27.21 8.48
N LYS A 196 -6.13 -27.10 8.73
CA LYS A 196 -5.51 -27.14 10.07
C LYS A 196 -4.91 -25.79 10.40
N LEU A 197 -5.00 -25.41 11.67
CA LEU A 197 -4.36 -24.20 12.16
C LEU A 197 -2.83 -24.36 12.20
N ASN A 198 -2.13 -23.45 11.55
CA ASN A 198 -0.68 -23.30 11.63
C ASN A 198 -0.32 -22.50 12.90
N THR A 199 -0.18 -23.21 14.02
CA THR A 199 0.09 -22.59 15.34
C THR A 199 1.47 -21.94 15.41
N GLU A 200 2.47 -22.52 14.74
CA GLU A 200 3.83 -21.98 14.70
C GLU A 200 3.84 -20.60 14.02
N LEU A 201 3.26 -20.50 12.82
CA LEU A 201 3.13 -19.23 12.11
C LEU A 201 2.34 -18.19 12.93
N LEU A 202 1.26 -18.61 13.60
CA LEU A 202 0.51 -17.71 14.46
C LEU A 202 1.41 -17.14 15.56
N LEU A 203 2.06 -17.99 16.35
CA LEU A 203 2.91 -17.56 17.46
C LEU A 203 4.05 -16.66 16.99
N GLU A 204 4.71 -17.03 15.89
CA GLU A 204 5.76 -16.21 15.27
C GLU A 204 5.28 -14.80 14.93
N ARG A 205 4.08 -14.68 14.34
CA ARG A 205 3.50 -13.39 13.93
C ARG A 205 3.06 -12.54 15.14
N LEU A 206 2.54 -13.16 16.20
CA LEU A 206 2.13 -12.45 17.43
C LEU A 206 3.35 -11.98 18.26
N GLU A 207 4.39 -12.82 18.36
CA GLU A 207 5.68 -12.46 18.96
C GLU A 207 6.33 -11.31 18.19
N GLY A 208 6.36 -11.42 16.86
CA GLY A 208 6.83 -10.39 15.96
C GLY A 208 6.13 -9.06 16.19
N ALA A 209 4.79 -9.02 16.25
CA ALA A 209 4.05 -7.78 16.50
C ALA A 209 4.44 -7.06 17.80
N THR A 210 4.65 -7.81 18.89
CA THR A 210 5.08 -7.22 20.16
C THR A 210 6.48 -6.62 20.03
N ALA A 211 7.42 -7.35 19.43
CA ALA A 211 8.78 -6.87 19.19
C ALA A 211 8.80 -5.63 18.26
N ASN A 212 7.92 -5.61 17.25
CA ASN A 212 7.79 -4.48 16.33
C ASN A 212 7.35 -3.22 17.07
N ARG A 213 6.32 -3.30 17.92
CA ARG A 213 5.85 -2.14 18.67
C ARG A 213 6.92 -1.60 19.61
N GLU A 214 7.73 -2.47 20.22
CA GLU A 214 8.86 -2.05 21.05
C GLU A 214 9.96 -1.36 20.25
N SER A 215 10.24 -1.83 19.02
CA SER A 215 11.17 -1.18 18.10
C SER A 215 10.64 0.19 17.68
N GLU A 216 9.40 0.26 17.21
CA GLU A 216 8.74 1.51 16.78
C GLU A 216 8.88 2.60 17.84
N LYS A 217 8.58 2.29 19.11
CA LYS A 217 8.73 3.25 20.22
C LYS A 217 10.16 3.76 20.42
N LYS A 218 11.18 2.91 20.22
CA LYS A 218 12.59 3.32 20.33
C LYS A 218 12.97 4.23 19.16
N ASP A 219 12.47 3.89 17.99
CA ASP A 219 12.85 4.52 16.73
C ASP A 219 12.10 5.83 16.46
N GLU A 220 10.89 5.98 17.03
CA GLU A 220 10.09 7.21 17.03
C GLU A 220 10.95 8.43 17.42
N ALA A 221 11.84 8.30 18.41
CA ALA A 221 12.71 9.40 18.84
C ALA A 221 13.66 9.89 17.74
N GLY A 222 14.17 8.97 16.91
CA GLY A 222 15.13 9.27 15.85
C GLY A 222 14.51 9.91 14.60
N ILE A 223 13.20 9.68 14.37
CA ILE A 223 12.49 10.23 13.23
C ILE A 223 11.58 11.40 13.59
N LYS A 224 11.14 11.54 14.85
CA LYS A 224 10.21 12.60 15.27
C LYS A 224 10.67 14.01 14.91
N SER A 225 11.96 14.29 14.92
CA SER A 225 12.50 15.60 14.53
C SER A 225 12.75 15.74 13.02
N PHE A 226 12.62 14.68 12.24
CA PHE A 226 12.89 14.70 10.81
C PHE A 226 12.01 15.71 10.11
N ASN A 227 12.65 16.52 9.28
CA ASN A 227 11.97 17.45 8.40
C ASN A 227 12.74 17.63 7.10
N LEU A 228 12.01 17.97 6.04
CA LEU A 228 12.64 18.44 4.80
C LEU A 228 13.27 19.83 5.04
N SER A 229 14.26 20.18 4.23
CA SER A 229 14.92 21.49 4.31
C SER A 229 13.99 22.59 3.81
N LYS A 230 13.68 23.60 4.64
CA LYS A 230 12.92 24.79 4.19
C LYS A 230 13.79 25.81 3.45
N ASP A 231 15.09 25.80 3.72
CA ASP A 231 16.04 26.78 3.18
C ASP A 231 16.53 26.46 1.78
N ARG A 232 16.18 25.28 1.25
CA ARG A 232 16.66 24.77 -0.04
C ARG A 232 15.48 24.46 -0.95
N LYS A 233 15.69 24.64 -2.26
CA LYS A 233 14.73 24.20 -3.28
C LYS A 233 14.66 22.67 -3.29
N ILE A 234 13.45 22.14 -3.29
CA ILE A 234 13.18 20.70 -3.35
C ILE A 234 12.49 20.37 -4.67
N GLY A 235 13.13 19.53 -5.48
CA GLY A 235 12.56 18.98 -6.69
C GLY A 235 11.52 17.91 -6.37
N TYR A 236 10.25 18.14 -6.71
CA TYR A 236 9.16 17.20 -6.51
C TYR A 236 8.86 16.42 -7.78
N ILE A 237 8.83 15.08 -7.66
CA ILE A 237 8.51 14.17 -8.76
C ILE A 237 7.41 13.22 -8.27
N GLY A 238 6.18 13.44 -8.74
CA GLY A 238 5.04 12.58 -8.47
C GLY A 238 4.84 11.54 -9.57
N LEU A 239 4.69 10.25 -9.23
CA LEU A 239 4.36 9.17 -10.17
C LEU A 239 3.01 8.53 -9.84
N THR A 240 2.23 8.18 -10.87
CA THR A 240 0.97 7.44 -10.72
C THR A 240 0.77 6.40 -11.83
N ASP A 241 0.00 5.35 -11.55
CA ASP A 241 -0.47 4.38 -12.55
C ASP A 241 -1.48 5.01 -13.51
N TYR A 242 -1.44 4.64 -14.80
CA TYR A 242 -2.38 5.13 -15.82
C TYR A 242 -3.84 4.77 -15.56
N ARG A 243 -4.08 3.71 -14.78
CA ARG A 243 -5.42 3.27 -14.42
C ARG A 243 -6.10 4.22 -13.44
N TRP A 244 -5.48 5.30 -12.98
CA TRP A 244 -6.11 6.28 -12.08
C TRP A 244 -7.49 6.78 -12.55
N GLN A 245 -7.79 6.74 -13.86
CA GLN A 245 -9.11 7.12 -14.38
C GLN A 245 -10.18 6.03 -14.19
N LYS A 246 -9.77 4.75 -14.13
CA LYS A 246 -10.64 3.57 -14.15
C LYS A 246 -10.64 2.80 -12.83
N ASP A 247 -9.52 2.86 -12.11
CA ASP A 247 -9.30 2.21 -10.83
C ASP A 247 -9.65 3.19 -9.69
N PRO A 248 -10.73 2.95 -8.93
CA PRO A 248 -11.16 3.85 -7.87
C PRO A 248 -10.13 3.99 -6.73
N ILE A 249 -9.29 2.98 -6.51
CA ILE A 249 -8.24 3.01 -5.48
C ILE A 249 -7.16 4.01 -5.90
N ILE A 250 -6.60 3.85 -7.11
CA ILE A 250 -5.57 4.77 -7.60
C ILE A 250 -6.14 6.17 -7.79
N ARG A 251 -7.40 6.29 -8.24
CA ARG A 251 -8.09 7.57 -8.37
C ARG A 251 -8.14 8.35 -7.07
N ALA A 252 -8.43 7.68 -5.95
CA ALA A 252 -8.51 8.31 -4.64
C ALA A 252 -7.17 8.89 -4.19
N ASN A 253 -6.06 8.25 -4.59
CA ASN A 253 -4.71 8.63 -4.21
C ASN A 253 -4.07 9.62 -5.22
N TYR A 254 -4.68 9.85 -6.39
CA TYR A 254 -4.14 10.77 -7.40
C TYR A 254 -4.05 12.21 -6.88
N ASP A 255 -5.11 12.70 -6.24
CA ASP A 255 -5.14 14.03 -5.62
C ASP A 255 -4.08 14.16 -4.52
N ASP A 256 -3.83 13.06 -3.79
CA ASP A 256 -2.81 13.06 -2.73
C ASP A 256 -1.42 13.33 -3.29
N VAL A 257 -1.08 12.77 -4.46
CA VAL A 257 0.20 13.03 -5.14
C VAL A 257 0.18 14.40 -5.84
N LYS A 258 -0.94 14.79 -6.44
CA LYS A 258 -1.04 16.05 -7.17
C LYS A 258 -0.86 17.27 -6.26
N TYR A 259 -1.58 17.31 -5.13
CA TYR A 259 -1.64 18.50 -4.28
C TYR A 259 -0.64 18.48 -3.13
N PHE A 260 0.09 17.38 -2.91
CA PHE A 260 1.17 17.34 -1.91
C PHE A 260 2.18 18.50 -2.02
N PRO A 261 2.74 18.83 -3.21
CA PRO A 261 3.69 19.93 -3.31
C PRO A 261 3.06 21.28 -2.93
N GLU A 262 1.77 21.50 -3.17
CA GLU A 262 1.06 22.72 -2.74
C GLU A 262 0.89 22.78 -1.23
N VAL A 263 0.57 21.66 -0.58
CA VAL A 263 0.54 21.55 0.90
C VAL A 263 1.90 21.92 1.48
N MET A 264 2.98 21.37 0.91
CA MET A 264 4.33 21.67 1.36
C MET A 264 4.69 23.14 1.09
N SER A 265 4.36 23.71 -0.06
CA SER A 265 4.57 25.14 -0.29
C SER A 265 3.79 26.04 0.67
N HIS A 266 2.56 25.68 1.03
CA HIS A 266 1.77 26.37 2.06
C HIS A 266 2.45 26.33 3.45
N LEU A 267 3.20 25.28 3.75
CA LEU A 267 3.99 25.11 4.98
C LEU A 267 5.37 25.79 4.95
N GLY A 268 5.68 26.48 3.85
CA GLY A 268 6.92 27.24 3.67
C GLY A 268 8.09 26.44 3.07
N TYR A 269 7.84 25.27 2.47
CA TYR A 269 8.87 24.57 1.71
C TYR A 269 8.99 25.14 0.28
N GLN A 270 10.23 25.21 -0.23
CA GLN A 270 10.51 25.75 -1.56
C GLN A 270 10.41 24.65 -2.62
N MET A 271 9.18 24.25 -2.96
CA MET A 271 8.93 23.18 -3.92
C MET A 271 9.10 23.66 -5.38
N VAL A 272 9.75 22.83 -6.19
CA VAL A 272 9.84 22.95 -7.65
C VAL A 272 9.35 21.65 -8.25
N VAL A 273 8.28 21.68 -9.04
CA VAL A 273 7.62 20.46 -9.52
C VAL A 273 8.08 20.07 -10.92
N ALA A 274 8.31 18.77 -11.12
CA ALA A 274 8.40 18.18 -12.44
C ALA A 274 7.02 18.20 -13.14
N ASN A 275 7.01 17.98 -14.46
CA ASN A 275 5.80 17.77 -15.26
C ASN A 275 4.68 18.82 -15.06
N ASN A 276 5.06 20.10 -14.92
CA ASN A 276 4.14 21.23 -14.74
C ASN A 276 3.15 21.09 -13.57
N GLY A 277 3.53 20.35 -12.52
CA GLY A 277 2.70 20.17 -11.32
C GLY A 277 1.69 19.04 -11.40
N GLU A 278 1.58 18.35 -12.54
CA GLU A 278 0.74 17.16 -12.65
C GLU A 278 1.55 15.88 -12.33
N PRO A 279 0.97 14.90 -11.61
CA PRO A 279 1.58 13.59 -11.47
C PRO A 279 1.94 12.98 -12.83
N ILE A 280 3.15 12.45 -12.95
CA ILE A 280 3.58 11.76 -14.17
C ILE A 280 2.90 10.40 -14.21
N VAL A 281 2.06 10.23 -15.21
CA VAL A 281 1.40 8.95 -15.48
C VAL A 281 2.40 8.01 -16.15
N VAL A 282 2.73 6.91 -15.49
CA VAL A 282 3.69 5.94 -16.02
C VAL A 282 3.02 5.09 -17.11
N THR A 283 3.53 5.21 -18.33
CA THR A 283 3.14 4.38 -19.49
C THR A 283 4.37 4.03 -20.33
N ARG A 284 4.32 2.92 -21.07
CA ARG A 284 5.39 2.55 -22.01
C ARG A 284 5.57 3.61 -23.11
N PRO A 285 6.79 3.77 -23.67
CA PRO A 285 7.99 2.94 -23.45
C PRO A 285 8.84 3.34 -22.23
N ASP A 286 8.46 4.39 -21.49
CA ASP A 286 9.24 4.88 -20.36
C ASP A 286 9.00 4.04 -19.11
N THR A 287 10.09 3.58 -18.47
CA THR A 287 10.01 2.89 -17.18
C THR A 287 10.00 3.91 -16.04
N PRO A 288 9.41 3.60 -14.86
CA PRO A 288 9.46 4.48 -13.69
C PRO A 288 10.87 4.98 -13.39
N LYS A 289 11.86 4.08 -13.40
CA LYS A 289 13.27 4.41 -13.22
C LYS A 289 13.78 5.44 -14.22
N ARG A 290 13.50 5.23 -15.52
CA ARG A 290 13.95 6.16 -16.58
C ARG A 290 13.32 7.54 -16.41
N ILE A 291 12.04 7.59 -16.03
CA ILE A 291 11.35 8.84 -15.71
C ILE A 291 12.04 9.54 -14.53
N LEU A 292 12.25 8.83 -13.42
CA LEU A 292 12.90 9.40 -12.23
C LEU A 292 14.29 9.94 -12.54
N ILE A 293 15.12 9.17 -13.25
CA ILE A 293 16.46 9.60 -13.67
C ILE A 293 16.40 10.87 -14.51
N ARG A 294 15.53 10.90 -15.53
CA ARG A 294 15.40 12.04 -16.43
C ARG A 294 14.96 13.30 -15.70
N GLU A 295 13.93 13.21 -14.84
CA GLU A 295 13.43 14.37 -14.13
C GLU A 295 14.41 14.87 -13.06
N ILE A 296 15.15 13.97 -12.40
CA ILE A 296 16.24 14.36 -11.50
C ILE A 296 17.33 15.09 -12.27
N GLU A 297 17.82 14.54 -13.39
CA GLU A 297 18.86 15.17 -14.22
C GLU A 297 18.45 16.59 -14.64
N LYS A 298 17.24 16.74 -15.17
CA LYS A 298 16.69 18.03 -15.60
C LYS A 298 16.62 19.05 -14.45
N LEU A 299 16.08 18.66 -13.29
CA LEU A 299 15.99 19.57 -12.14
C LEU A 299 17.37 19.88 -11.55
N LYS A 300 18.34 18.97 -11.66
CA LYS A 300 19.73 19.22 -11.24
C LYS A 300 20.42 20.30 -12.07
N GLU A 301 20.11 20.39 -13.36
CA GLU A 301 20.61 21.44 -14.25
C GLU A 301 20.20 22.84 -13.76
N GLU A 302 19.08 22.95 -13.03
CA GLU A 302 18.61 24.19 -12.38
C GLU A 302 19.23 24.44 -11.00
N GLY A 303 20.21 23.62 -10.60
CA GLY A 303 20.89 23.72 -9.31
C GLY A 303 20.17 23.04 -8.14
N ILE A 304 19.10 22.29 -8.37
CA ILE A 304 18.40 21.54 -7.31
C ILE A 304 19.24 20.33 -6.90
N ARG A 305 19.32 20.07 -5.59
CA ARG A 305 20.05 18.92 -5.01
C ARG A 305 19.24 18.12 -4.01
N ASP A 306 18.07 18.62 -3.58
CA ASP A 306 17.16 17.90 -2.71
C ASP A 306 15.94 17.47 -3.52
N PHE A 307 15.60 16.18 -3.48
CA PHE A 307 14.51 15.60 -4.25
C PHE A 307 13.49 14.94 -3.34
N PHE A 308 12.21 15.06 -3.72
CA PHE A 308 11.09 14.37 -3.12
C PHE A 308 10.35 13.57 -4.19
N ILE A 309 10.34 12.26 -4.05
CA ILE A 309 9.66 11.31 -4.94
C ILE A 309 8.38 10.84 -4.24
N ASP A 310 7.21 11.10 -4.82
CA ASP A 310 5.92 10.63 -4.28
C ASP A 310 5.28 9.67 -5.28
N ILE A 311 4.97 8.45 -4.84
CA ILE A 311 4.48 7.39 -5.72
C ILE A 311 3.14 6.91 -5.21
N ALA A 312 2.13 6.89 -6.09
CA ALA A 312 0.86 6.23 -5.84
C ALA A 312 0.57 5.15 -6.88
N SER A 313 0.60 3.89 -6.44
CA SER A 313 0.24 2.76 -7.28
C SER A 313 -0.16 1.53 -6.47
N HIS A 314 -0.54 0.46 -7.15
CA HIS A 314 -0.55 -0.86 -6.52
C HIS A 314 0.88 -1.30 -6.22
N GLY A 315 1.02 -2.26 -5.30
CA GLY A 315 2.30 -2.82 -4.93
C GLY A 315 2.17 -4.19 -4.31
N ASP A 316 3.30 -4.86 -4.18
CA ASP A 316 3.46 -6.08 -3.42
C ASP A 316 4.85 -6.12 -2.77
N GLU A 317 5.22 -7.28 -2.25
CA GLU A 317 6.51 -7.56 -1.62
C GLU A 317 7.69 -7.47 -2.60
N ALA A 318 7.44 -7.48 -3.92
CA ALA A 318 8.47 -7.54 -4.95
C ALA A 318 8.68 -6.19 -5.65
N ALA A 319 7.64 -5.40 -5.86
CA ALA A 319 7.74 -4.14 -6.58
C ALA A 319 6.55 -3.18 -6.37
N THR A 320 6.75 -1.92 -6.75
CA THR A 320 5.61 -1.03 -7.04
C THR A 320 5.15 -1.27 -8.48
N LEU A 321 3.89 -1.62 -8.64
CA LEU A 321 3.36 -2.14 -9.89
C LEU A 321 2.81 -1.01 -10.75
N PHE A 322 3.28 -0.84 -11.99
CA PHE A 322 2.67 0.09 -12.93
C PHE A 322 2.18 -0.69 -14.14
N TYR A 323 0.88 -0.56 -14.39
CA TYR A 323 0.25 -1.32 -15.46
C TYR A 323 0.51 -0.65 -16.80
N ASP A 324 0.48 -1.47 -17.85
CA ASP A 324 0.60 -1.01 -19.22
C ASP A 324 -0.77 -0.66 -19.81
N ASN A 325 -0.86 0.45 -20.56
CA ASN A 325 -2.10 0.96 -21.12
C ASN A 325 -2.64 0.14 -22.30
N VAL A 326 -1.81 -0.71 -22.91
CA VAL A 326 -2.20 -1.59 -24.03
C VAL A 326 -2.58 -2.97 -23.53
N THR A 327 -1.72 -3.58 -22.72
CA THR A 327 -1.83 -4.98 -22.27
C THR A 327 -2.54 -5.14 -20.93
N ASN A 328 -2.71 -4.05 -20.18
CA ASN A 328 -3.26 -4.04 -18.82
C ASN A 328 -2.53 -5.04 -17.88
N CYS A 329 -1.23 -5.22 -18.11
CA CYS A 329 -0.36 -6.09 -17.33
C CYS A 329 0.63 -5.23 -16.51
N PRO A 330 0.94 -5.59 -15.24
CA PRO A 330 1.97 -4.91 -14.44
C PRO A 330 3.38 -5.27 -14.93
N CYS A 331 3.72 -4.78 -16.12
CA CYS A 331 4.97 -5.10 -16.81
C CYS A 331 5.93 -3.91 -16.91
N ASN A 332 5.68 -2.84 -16.15
CA ASN A 332 6.49 -1.62 -16.12
C ASN A 332 6.81 -1.16 -14.69
N ASN A 333 7.15 -2.12 -13.82
CA ASN A 333 7.22 -1.91 -12.38
C ASN A 333 8.48 -1.12 -11.96
N LEU A 334 8.40 -0.45 -10.81
CA LEU A 334 9.56 0.08 -10.12
C LEU A 334 10.03 -0.98 -9.11
N PHE A 335 11.18 -1.58 -9.37
CA PHE A 335 11.75 -2.57 -8.46
C PHE A 335 12.56 -1.89 -7.35
N PRO A 336 12.68 -2.52 -6.17
CA PRO A 336 13.46 -1.96 -5.06
C PRO A 336 14.88 -1.53 -5.46
N ARG A 337 15.59 -2.35 -6.25
CA ARG A 337 16.94 -2.06 -6.75
C ARG A 337 17.01 -0.81 -7.64
N ASP A 338 15.93 -0.43 -8.32
CA ASP A 338 15.93 0.80 -9.11
C ASP A 338 16.08 2.05 -8.23
N LEU A 339 15.60 2.01 -6.99
CA LEU A 339 15.74 3.10 -6.03
C LEU A 339 17.18 3.24 -5.53
N THR A 340 17.84 2.13 -5.21
CA THR A 340 19.25 2.15 -4.76
C THR A 340 20.18 2.59 -5.88
N GLU A 341 19.92 2.18 -7.12
CA GLU A 341 20.66 2.67 -8.28
C GLU A 341 20.46 4.18 -8.52
N ILE A 342 19.30 4.76 -8.18
CA ILE A 342 19.10 6.22 -8.18
C ILE A 342 19.98 6.88 -7.12
N PHE A 343 20.09 6.31 -5.91
CA PHE A 343 20.96 6.86 -4.86
C PHE A 343 22.42 6.87 -5.29
N GLU A 344 22.89 5.77 -5.89
CA GLU A 344 24.26 5.62 -6.39
C GLU A 344 24.56 6.55 -7.57
N LYS A 345 23.60 6.74 -8.49
CA LYS A 345 23.79 7.57 -9.68
C LYS A 345 23.91 9.06 -9.36
N PHE A 346 23.31 9.54 -8.28
CA PHE A 346 23.28 10.98 -7.95
C PHE A 346 23.97 11.34 -6.63
N PRO A 347 25.22 10.90 -6.35
CA PRO A 347 25.85 10.85 -5.02
C PRO A 347 26.06 12.21 -4.31
N ASP A 348 25.73 13.32 -4.96
CA ASP A 348 25.69 14.69 -4.43
C ASP A 348 24.28 15.19 -4.02
N CYS A 349 23.21 14.42 -4.25
CA CYS A 349 21.80 14.81 -3.98
C CYS A 349 21.15 14.15 -2.75
N THR A 350 20.28 14.83 -2.01
CA THR A 350 19.43 14.17 -1.00
C THR A 350 18.14 13.70 -1.67
N VAL A 351 17.66 12.50 -1.33
CA VAL A 351 16.42 11.95 -1.90
C VAL A 351 15.51 11.50 -0.76
N THR A 352 14.32 12.10 -0.69
CA THR A 352 13.21 11.60 0.13
C THR A 352 12.19 10.92 -0.77
N MET A 353 11.69 9.76 -0.37
CA MET A 353 10.62 9.05 -1.07
C MET A 353 9.43 8.83 -0.14
N LYS A 354 8.21 8.98 -0.68
CA LYS A 354 6.96 8.55 -0.09
C LYS A 354 6.30 7.55 -1.05
N SER A 355 5.85 6.41 -0.52
CA SER A 355 5.15 5.38 -1.30
C SER A 355 3.76 5.08 -0.74
N ILE A 356 2.76 5.23 -1.59
CA ILE A 356 1.39 4.75 -1.43
C ILE A 356 1.29 3.48 -2.29
N ALA A 357 1.72 2.36 -1.72
CA ALA A 357 1.69 1.04 -2.36
C ALA A 357 1.54 -0.05 -1.28
N CYS A 358 0.91 -1.17 -1.60
CA CYS A 358 0.92 -2.34 -0.71
C CYS A 358 2.31 -2.99 -0.67
N GLY A 359 2.63 -3.68 0.43
CA GLY A 359 3.94 -4.29 0.65
C GLY A 359 5.11 -3.32 0.65
N GLY A 360 4.85 -2.02 0.77
CA GLY A 360 5.84 -0.96 0.55
C GLY A 360 6.48 -0.97 -0.85
N GLY A 361 5.95 -1.76 -1.79
CA GLY A 361 6.58 -2.03 -3.08
C GLY A 361 7.89 -2.83 -3.00
N GLY A 362 8.09 -3.60 -1.93
CA GLY A 362 9.30 -4.41 -1.70
C GLY A 362 10.55 -3.62 -1.27
N VAL A 363 10.44 -2.29 -1.10
CA VAL A 363 11.60 -1.40 -0.90
C VAL A 363 12.33 -1.69 0.42
N SER A 364 11.62 -2.19 1.42
CA SER A 364 12.12 -2.46 2.78
C SER A 364 13.40 -3.30 2.79
N ASP A 365 13.38 -4.46 2.13
CA ASP A 365 14.48 -5.42 2.17
C ASP A 365 15.73 -4.89 1.46
N GLU A 366 15.54 -4.22 0.32
CA GLU A 366 16.62 -3.62 -0.45
C GLU A 366 17.35 -2.54 0.38
N ILE A 367 16.62 -1.57 0.93
CA ILE A 367 17.21 -0.47 1.70
C ILE A 367 17.91 -0.99 2.96
N SER A 368 17.42 -2.07 3.57
CA SER A 368 18.05 -2.71 4.72
C SER A 368 19.49 -3.17 4.45
N SER A 369 19.72 -3.67 3.23
CA SER A 369 21.00 -4.25 2.82
C SER A 369 21.89 -3.25 2.08
N PHE A 370 21.31 -2.16 1.57
CA PHE A 370 22.01 -1.11 0.86
C PHE A 370 22.98 -0.36 1.77
N LYS A 371 24.24 -0.25 1.31
CA LYS A 371 25.30 0.49 1.99
C LYS A 371 25.60 1.74 1.20
N GLU A 372 25.34 2.90 1.80
CA GLU A 372 25.54 4.20 1.17
C GLU A 372 27.04 4.44 0.91
N SER A 373 27.40 4.57 -0.36
CA SER A 373 28.79 4.72 -0.80
C SER A 373 29.26 6.19 -0.88
N SER A 374 28.33 7.15 -0.86
CA SER A 374 28.68 8.59 -0.91
C SER A 374 29.33 9.12 0.37
N GLY A 375 29.26 8.36 1.48
CA GLY A 375 29.75 8.80 2.79
C GLY A 375 28.85 9.82 3.50
N ILE A 376 27.72 10.21 2.91
CA ILE A 376 26.75 11.14 3.50
C ILE A 376 25.71 10.33 4.27
N GLU A 377 25.66 10.48 5.59
CA GLU A 377 24.63 9.82 6.40
C GLU A 377 23.24 10.39 6.12
N ASN A 378 22.24 9.51 6.06
CA ASN A 378 20.81 9.83 5.94
C ASN A 378 20.42 10.63 4.69
N ARG A 379 21.21 10.50 3.63
CA ARG A 379 20.99 11.10 2.31
C ARG A 379 19.72 10.60 1.64
N GLY A 380 19.41 9.32 1.77
CA GLY A 380 18.15 8.72 1.37
C GLY A 380 17.22 8.62 2.57
N THR A 381 15.98 9.05 2.46
CA THR A 381 14.92 8.80 3.45
C THR A 381 13.69 8.26 2.74
N VAL A 382 13.13 7.13 3.18
CA VAL A 382 12.00 6.46 2.52
C VAL A 382 10.87 6.28 3.52
N PHE A 383 9.70 6.85 3.23
CA PHE A 383 8.45 6.69 3.97
C PHE A 383 7.53 5.76 3.17
N LEU A 384 7.18 4.62 3.76
CA LEU A 384 6.29 3.66 3.15
C LEU A 384 4.98 3.66 3.95
N GLN A 385 3.83 3.80 3.27
CA GLN A 385 2.52 3.72 3.95
C GLN A 385 2.11 2.29 4.31
N SER A 386 2.87 1.29 3.86
CA SER A 386 2.78 -0.09 4.33
C SER A 386 4.16 -0.75 4.39
N LYS A 387 4.35 -1.64 5.36
CA LYS A 387 5.49 -2.56 5.49
C LYS A 387 5.41 -3.69 4.47
N ILE A 388 6.48 -4.47 4.35
CA ILE A 388 6.64 -5.54 3.34
C ILE A 388 5.44 -6.48 3.21
N PHE A 389 4.79 -6.88 4.31
CA PHE A 389 3.59 -7.73 4.23
C PHE A 389 2.27 -6.92 4.33
N GLY A 390 2.36 -5.64 4.69
CA GLY A 390 1.22 -4.79 4.98
C GLY A 390 0.47 -4.37 3.72
N ARG A 391 -0.75 -3.87 3.92
CA ARG A 391 -1.54 -3.24 2.87
C ARG A 391 -1.69 -1.76 3.18
N THR A 392 -1.75 -0.97 2.12
CA THR A 392 -2.18 0.41 2.20
C THR A 392 -3.68 0.42 1.92
N GLN A 393 -4.47 1.06 2.78
CA GLN A 393 -5.93 1.09 2.65
C GLN A 393 -6.44 2.50 2.42
N GLU A 394 -7.31 2.63 1.41
CA GLU A 394 -8.04 3.87 1.14
C GLU A 394 -9.10 4.09 2.23
N GLY A 395 -9.14 5.30 2.77
CA GLY A 395 -10.20 5.82 3.60
C GLY A 395 -11.48 6.07 2.82
N ARG A 396 -12.59 5.59 3.39
CA ARG A 396 -13.96 5.81 2.90
C ARG A 396 -14.77 6.51 3.97
N LEU A 397 -15.73 7.32 3.53
CA LEU A 397 -16.46 8.20 4.41
C LEU A 397 -17.77 7.57 4.88
N SER A 398 -18.13 7.79 6.14
CA SER A 398 -19.45 7.46 6.68
C SER A 398 -20.54 8.29 5.99
N GLU A 399 -21.65 7.66 5.60
CA GLU A 399 -22.81 8.35 5.03
C GLU A 399 -24.07 8.07 5.86
N LYS A 400 -24.88 9.11 6.09
CA LYS A 400 -26.06 9.09 6.97
C LYS A 400 -27.26 8.31 6.39
N SER A 401 -27.27 8.06 5.08
CA SER A 401 -28.39 7.42 4.37
C SER A 401 -27.89 6.41 3.33
N ALA A 402 -27.47 5.21 3.76
CA ALA A 402 -27.20 4.14 2.81
C ALA A 402 -28.53 3.52 2.32
N THR A 403 -29.25 4.21 1.44
CA THR A 403 -30.03 3.53 0.40
C THR A 403 -29.04 3.12 -0.69
N SER A 404 -28.55 1.88 -0.57
CA SER A 404 -27.86 1.08 -1.60
C SER A 404 -26.52 1.54 -2.20
N ASP A 405 -26.04 2.77 -2.01
CA ASP A 405 -24.76 3.18 -2.60
C ASP A 405 -23.58 2.96 -1.66
N ILE A 406 -22.48 2.51 -2.26
CA ILE A 406 -21.26 2.16 -1.58
C ILE A 406 -20.35 3.40 -1.43
N PRO A 407 -19.84 3.71 -0.22
CA PRO A 407 -19.01 4.89 -0.01
C PRO A 407 -17.74 4.87 -0.87
N LYS A 408 -17.47 5.95 -1.60
CA LYS A 408 -16.30 6.04 -2.48
C LYS A 408 -15.00 6.26 -1.69
N PRO A 409 -13.86 5.72 -2.14
CA PRO A 409 -12.56 6.04 -1.53
C PRO A 409 -12.16 7.48 -1.85
N HIS A 410 -11.51 8.15 -0.90
CA HIS A 410 -11.15 9.58 -1.03
C HIS A 410 -9.65 9.90 -0.90
N SER A 411 -8.91 9.08 -0.14
CA SER A 411 -7.47 9.18 0.17
C SER A 411 -7.11 7.92 0.95
N THR A 412 -5.87 7.74 1.42
CA THR A 412 -5.57 6.69 2.42
C THR A 412 -5.98 7.11 3.82
N TYR A 413 -6.30 6.14 4.69
CA TYR A 413 -6.54 6.42 6.12
C TYR A 413 -5.36 7.20 6.71
N TYR A 414 -4.14 6.76 6.42
CA TYR A 414 -2.90 7.42 6.85
C TYR A 414 -2.80 8.86 6.33
N ASN A 415 -3.04 9.10 5.05
CA ASN A 415 -2.74 10.39 4.43
C ASN A 415 -3.64 11.52 4.96
N VAL A 416 -4.91 11.22 5.26
CA VAL A 416 -5.83 12.18 5.92
C VAL A 416 -5.22 12.69 7.24
N PHE A 417 -4.77 11.79 8.12
CA PHE A 417 -4.14 12.17 9.38
C PHE A 417 -2.81 12.89 9.17
N PHE A 418 -1.98 12.37 8.25
CA PHE A 418 -0.66 12.90 7.95
C PHE A 418 -0.70 14.36 7.52
N ILE A 419 -1.53 14.69 6.53
CA ILE A 419 -1.70 16.06 6.04
C ILE A 419 -2.20 16.99 7.14
N ASN A 420 -3.13 16.54 7.98
CA ASN A 420 -3.64 17.36 9.09
C ASN A 420 -2.58 17.66 10.16
N HIS A 421 -1.74 16.68 10.50
CA HIS A 421 -0.66 16.90 11.45
C HIS A 421 0.41 17.84 10.89
N LEU A 422 0.80 17.69 9.61
CA LEU A 422 1.67 18.65 8.93
C LEU A 422 1.10 20.08 8.97
N LEU A 423 -0.18 20.24 8.61
CA LEU A 423 -0.90 21.52 8.63
C LEU A 423 -1.09 22.11 10.03
N SER A 424 -0.87 21.32 11.08
CA SER A 424 -0.89 21.76 12.48
C SER A 424 0.51 22.15 12.99
N GLY A 425 1.50 22.25 12.09
CA GLY A 425 2.86 22.67 12.40
C GLY A 425 3.77 21.56 12.92
N LYS A 426 3.36 20.29 12.81
CA LYS A 426 4.22 19.16 13.16
C LYS A 426 5.34 19.00 12.12
N SER A 427 6.48 18.49 12.58
CA SER A 427 7.54 18.07 11.64
C SER A 427 7.03 16.94 10.75
N TYR A 428 7.73 16.67 9.65
CA TYR A 428 7.37 15.57 8.76
C TYR A 428 7.38 14.23 9.50
N GLY A 429 8.41 13.97 10.28
CA GLY A 429 8.53 12.72 11.03
C GLY A 429 7.52 12.60 12.17
N GLU A 430 7.23 13.67 12.91
CA GLU A 430 6.18 13.64 13.95
C GLU A 430 4.79 13.46 13.33
N ALA A 431 4.51 14.09 12.19
CA ALA A 431 3.26 13.89 11.47
C ALA A 431 3.08 12.44 11.00
N HIS A 432 4.17 11.78 10.55
CA HIS A 432 4.14 10.37 10.19
C HIS A 432 3.78 9.47 11.37
N ILE A 433 4.46 9.64 12.51
CA ILE A 433 4.20 8.85 13.73
C ILE A 433 2.74 8.99 14.15
N LEU A 434 2.24 10.23 14.24
CA LEU A 434 0.86 10.48 14.68
C LEU A 434 -0.17 9.94 13.69
N ALA A 435 0.13 10.00 12.38
CA ALA A 435 -0.74 9.44 11.34
C ALA A 435 -0.78 7.92 11.37
N ASP A 436 0.35 7.26 11.60
CA ASP A 436 0.42 5.82 11.83
C ASP A 436 -0.47 5.45 13.03
N GLU A 437 -0.20 6.03 14.21
CA GLU A 437 -0.95 5.73 15.43
C GLU A 437 -2.47 5.95 15.30
N ALA A 438 -2.88 6.98 14.56
CA ALA A 438 -4.27 7.28 14.30
C ALA A 438 -4.91 6.30 13.30
N SER A 439 -4.22 5.98 12.20
CA SER A 439 -4.72 5.04 11.19
C SER A 439 -4.89 3.63 11.76
N LYS A 440 -3.93 3.17 12.59
CA LYS A 440 -3.97 1.86 13.27
C LYS A 440 -5.19 1.69 14.17
N LYS A 441 -5.84 2.77 14.61
CA LYS A 441 -7.08 2.67 15.43
C LYS A 441 -8.30 2.28 14.60
N LEU A 442 -8.32 2.61 13.32
CA LEU A 442 -9.47 2.44 12.42
C LEU A 442 -9.31 1.22 11.53
N VAL A 443 -8.09 0.93 11.09
CA VAL A 443 -7.80 -0.16 10.17
C VAL A 443 -6.50 -0.85 10.53
N PRO A 444 -6.32 -2.12 10.12
CA PRO A 444 -5.00 -2.72 10.10
C PRO A 444 -4.09 -1.94 9.14
N SER A 445 -3.12 -1.23 9.68
CA SER A 445 -2.12 -0.48 8.92
C SER A 445 -0.76 -0.68 9.56
N ASP A 446 0.28 -0.58 8.74
CA ASP A 446 1.64 -0.68 9.24
C ASP A 446 2.61 0.12 8.35
N PRO A 447 2.66 1.45 8.45
CA PRO A 447 3.67 2.28 7.81
C PRO A 447 5.08 2.02 8.36
N GLU A 448 6.13 2.37 7.59
CA GLU A 448 7.52 2.35 8.08
C GLU A 448 8.40 3.41 7.43
N VAL A 449 9.53 3.70 8.08
CA VAL A 449 10.54 4.65 7.59
C VAL A 449 11.93 4.05 7.58
N TRP A 450 12.70 4.44 6.57
CA TRP A 450 14.08 4.03 6.37
C TRP A 450 14.96 5.23 6.08
N ARG A 451 16.22 5.19 6.52
CA ARG A 451 17.25 6.17 6.16
C ARG A 451 18.50 5.44 5.70
N THR A 452 19.17 5.93 4.66
CA THR A 452 20.43 5.33 4.20
C THR A 452 21.58 5.65 5.15
N SER A 453 22.53 4.74 5.30
CA SER A 453 23.76 4.98 6.06
C SER A 453 24.94 4.19 5.48
N PRO A 454 26.18 4.66 5.65
CA PRO A 454 27.38 3.93 5.23
C PRO A 454 27.50 2.53 5.86
N LYS A 455 26.82 2.28 6.98
CA LYS A 455 26.84 0.98 7.68
C LYS A 455 25.72 0.02 7.22
N GLY A 456 24.89 0.42 6.26
CA GLY A 456 23.62 -0.22 5.92
C GLY A 456 22.45 0.70 6.26
N GLY A 457 21.28 0.54 5.63
CA GLY A 457 20.10 1.35 5.95
C GLY A 457 19.76 1.35 7.45
N ILE A 458 19.68 2.53 8.05
CA ILE A 458 19.13 2.71 9.40
C ILE A 458 17.62 2.66 9.27
N LYS A 459 17.03 1.56 9.73
CA LYS A 459 15.59 1.40 9.83
C LYS A 459 15.08 2.11 11.08
N THR A 460 13.85 2.63 11.04
CA THR A 460 13.12 3.03 12.26
C THR A 460 12.11 1.95 12.70
N SER A 461 12.42 0.68 12.45
CA SER A 461 11.72 -0.51 12.95
C SER A 461 12.62 -1.72 12.62
N GLN A 462 12.27 -2.97 12.90
CA GLN A 462 12.69 -4.14 12.12
C GLN A 462 11.46 -5.02 12.08
N LEU A 463 11.21 -5.66 10.93
CA LEU A 463 10.25 -6.75 10.88
C LEU A 463 11.02 -7.96 10.36
N PHE A 464 11.40 -8.79 11.34
CA PHE A 464 12.17 -10.02 11.24
C PHE A 464 13.64 -9.87 10.80
N PRO A 465 14.62 -10.30 11.62
CA PRO A 465 15.79 -10.96 11.06
C PRO A 465 15.32 -12.24 10.36
N LYS A 466 15.71 -12.47 9.10
CA LYS A 466 15.59 -13.80 8.46
C LYS A 466 16.19 -14.83 9.42
N LYS A 467 15.34 -15.60 10.11
CA LYS A 467 15.75 -16.86 10.72
C LYS A 467 15.15 -17.97 9.88
N ASN A 468 16.01 -18.51 9.02
CA ASN A 468 15.82 -19.67 8.14
C ASN A 468 14.96 -19.43 6.89
N SER A 469 15.68 -19.45 5.76
CA SER A 469 15.24 -19.87 4.43
C SER A 469 13.86 -20.53 4.36
N LEU A 470 12.88 -19.84 3.76
CA LEU A 470 11.88 -20.55 2.97
C LEU A 470 12.59 -21.13 1.73
N PRO A 471 12.33 -22.39 1.34
CA PRO A 471 12.90 -22.96 0.14
C PRO A 471 12.50 -22.12 -1.07
N GLU A 472 13.46 -21.94 -1.97
CA GLU A 472 13.24 -21.39 -3.30
C GLU A 472 12.04 -22.08 -4.00
N GLN A 473 11.39 -21.31 -4.87
CA GLN A 473 10.45 -21.71 -5.92
C GLN A 473 8.96 -21.80 -5.53
N ILE A 474 8.23 -20.73 -5.85
CA ILE A 474 7.01 -20.87 -6.67
C ILE A 474 7.14 -19.86 -7.82
N ILE A 475 7.65 -20.36 -8.95
CA ILE A 475 7.52 -19.70 -10.25
C ILE A 475 6.04 -19.88 -10.64
N PHE A 476 5.29 -18.77 -10.77
CA PHE A 476 3.97 -18.82 -11.39
C PHE A 476 4.15 -19.08 -12.89
N ALA A 477 3.55 -20.16 -13.37
CA ALA A 477 3.29 -20.44 -14.79
C ALA A 477 1.88 -20.00 -15.15
#